data_AF-A0A1F6RY81-F1
#
_entry.id   AF-A0A1F6RY81-F1
#
_cell.length_a   1.000
_cell.length_b   1.000
_cell.length_c   1.000
_cell.angle_alpha   90.00
_cell.angle_beta   90.00
_cell.angle_gamma   90.00
#
_symmetry.space_group_name_H-M   'P 1'
#
loop_
_entity.id
_entity.type
_entity.pdbx_description
1 polymer ?
#
loop_
_entity_poly.entity_id
_entity_poly.type
_entity_poly.pdbx_seq_one_letter_code
_entity_poly.pdbx_strand_id
1 'polypeptide(L)'
;MRIDLLEKNKIKFTRREWLIGFSALLIILVSFVFPQDSYGEAFWLSLFLFAIFPAIIVVFLLKEPLKNFGLSWGNTRKGIIFSIPIIIVFIFANYYIVFHSTYGGQLPVAPEILGNFTLFLIFEILIFLPLHFFWEYFFRGFLQLGLEKKLGFYSLPLAAVLQTALFFRGSWIAISLVFFSSLCAGIIVHQSRSILYSALSLWIISVSLDIMIIRMIQQAAA
;
A
#
# COMPACT_ATOMS: atom_id res chain seq x y z
N MET A 1 -27.70 33.48 -0.83
CA MET A 1 -27.34 33.05 0.55
C MET A 1 -26.92 31.57 0.67
N ARG A 2 -26.47 30.89 -0.41
CA ARG A 2 -25.90 29.53 -0.35
C ARG A 2 -24.53 29.42 -1.04
N ILE A 3 -24.12 30.46 -1.76
CA ILE A 3 -22.84 30.55 -2.49
C ILE A 3 -21.73 31.10 -1.58
N ASP A 4 -22.08 32.00 -0.64
CA ASP A 4 -21.12 32.63 0.29
C ASP A 4 -20.57 31.68 1.37
N LEU A 5 -21.19 30.51 1.57
CA LEU A 5 -20.70 29.48 2.50
C LEU A 5 -19.59 28.61 1.90
N LEU A 6 -19.42 28.60 0.57
CA LEU A 6 -18.35 27.86 -0.10
C LEU A 6 -17.05 28.66 -0.20
N GLU A 7 -17.10 29.99 -0.11
CA GLU A 7 -15.89 30.83 -0.15
C GLU A 7 -15.09 30.86 1.15
N LYS A 8 -15.70 30.48 2.28
CA LYS A 8 -15.11 30.69 3.61
C LYS A 8 -14.12 29.62 4.07
N ASN A 9 -13.84 28.61 3.25
CA ASN A 9 -12.93 27.51 3.60
C ASN A 9 -11.89 27.23 2.51
N LYS A 10 -11.18 28.27 2.06
CA LYS A 10 -9.96 28.06 1.26
C LYS A 10 -8.94 27.29 2.11
N ILE A 11 -8.74 26.01 1.80
CA ILE A 11 -7.71 25.17 2.42
C ILE A 11 -6.35 25.82 2.15
N LYS A 12 -5.78 26.46 3.18
CA LYS A 12 -4.43 27.02 3.11
C LYS A 12 -3.42 25.94 3.51
N PHE A 13 -2.66 25.48 2.52
CA PHE A 13 -1.52 24.60 2.71
C PHE A 13 -0.39 25.35 3.42
N THR A 14 0.17 24.75 4.47
CA THR A 14 1.36 25.27 5.14
C THR A 14 2.63 24.68 4.52
N ARG A 15 3.80 25.20 4.91
CA ARG A 15 5.10 24.68 4.49
C ARG A 15 5.22 23.16 4.72
N ARG A 16 4.61 22.64 5.79
CA ARG A 16 4.61 21.21 6.13
C ARG A 16 3.93 20.36 5.06
N GLU A 17 2.71 20.72 4.65
CA GLU A 17 1.97 19.92 3.65
C GLU A 17 2.59 20.04 2.26
N TRP A 18 3.16 21.21 1.92
CA TRP A 18 3.96 21.37 0.71
C TRP A 18 5.19 20.45 0.70
N LEU A 19 5.90 20.33 1.83
CA LEU A 19 7.04 19.42 1.95
C LEU A 19 6.61 17.97 1.76
N ILE A 20 5.51 17.53 2.39
CA ILE A 20 5.00 16.15 2.23
C ILE A 20 4.58 15.90 0.78
N GLY A 21 3.75 16.77 0.20
CA GLY A 21 3.23 16.60 -1.15
C GLY A 21 4.34 16.63 -2.21
N PHE A 22 5.24 17.62 -2.14
CA PHE A 22 6.37 17.72 -3.06
C PHE A 22 7.30 16.51 -2.96
N SER A 23 7.63 16.09 -1.73
CA SER A 23 8.49 14.91 -1.53
C SER A 23 7.82 13.64 -2.04
N ALA A 24 6.52 13.47 -1.80
CA ALA A 24 5.78 12.30 -2.29
C ALA A 24 5.76 12.25 -3.82
N LEU A 25 5.52 13.38 -4.49
CA LEU A 25 5.57 13.47 -5.95
C LEU A 25 6.98 13.18 -6.48
N LEU A 26 8.02 13.70 -5.83
CA LEU A 26 9.41 13.43 -6.20
C LEU A 26 9.76 11.95 -6.07
N ILE A 27 9.38 11.31 -4.97
CA ILE A 27 9.60 9.87 -4.73
C ILE A 27 8.87 9.04 -5.80
N ILE A 28 7.61 9.36 -6.10
CA ILE A 28 6.84 8.70 -7.16
C ILE A 28 7.50 8.89 -8.52
N LEU A 29 7.95 10.11 -8.85
CA LEU A 29 8.66 10.40 -10.09
C LEU A 29 9.95 9.59 -10.21
N VAL A 30 10.76 9.54 -9.14
CA VAL A 30 11.98 8.72 -9.10
C VAL A 30 11.64 7.24 -9.32
N SER A 31 10.58 6.72 -8.70
CA SER A 31 10.16 5.33 -8.90
C SER A 31 9.78 4.99 -10.34
N PHE A 32 9.38 5.96 -11.16
CA PHE A 32 9.15 5.75 -12.59
C PHE A 32 10.42 5.79 -13.45
N VAL A 33 11.46 6.48 -13.00
CA VAL A 33 12.73 6.66 -13.74
C VAL A 33 13.65 5.46 -13.55
N PHE A 34 13.59 4.80 -12.40
CA PHE A 34 14.44 3.65 -12.06
C PHE A 34 13.63 2.35 -12.21
N PRO A 35 13.67 1.68 -13.38
CA PRO A 35 13.08 0.36 -13.54
C PRO A 35 13.76 -0.64 -12.60
N GLN A 36 13.01 -1.64 -12.17
CA GLN A 36 13.48 -2.69 -11.27
C GLN A 36 13.55 -3.98 -12.09
N ASP A 37 14.75 -4.50 -12.30
CA ASP A 37 14.97 -5.70 -13.11
C ASP A 37 15.01 -6.97 -12.22
N SER A 38 15.18 -6.80 -10.90
CA SER A 38 15.18 -7.89 -9.92
C SER A 38 14.44 -7.56 -8.63
N TYR A 39 14.01 -8.60 -7.90
CA TYR A 39 13.40 -8.46 -6.57
C TYR A 39 14.32 -7.81 -5.55
N GLY A 40 15.64 -8.00 -5.68
CA GLY A 40 16.63 -7.35 -4.81
C GLY A 40 16.67 -5.83 -5.02
N GLU A 41 16.66 -5.39 -6.27
CA GLU A 41 16.57 -3.96 -6.60
C GLU A 41 15.25 -3.35 -6.11
N ALA A 42 14.14 -4.06 -6.32
CA ALA A 42 12.82 -3.66 -5.82
C ALA A 42 12.82 -3.46 -4.31
N PHE A 43 13.46 -4.38 -3.57
CA PHE A 43 13.60 -4.29 -2.12
C PHE A 43 14.39 -3.06 -1.69
N TRP A 44 15.60 -2.88 -2.20
CA TRP A 44 16.45 -1.77 -1.80
C TRP A 44 15.85 -0.43 -2.19
N LEU A 45 15.34 -0.30 -3.42
CA LEU A 45 14.73 0.93 -3.89
C LEU A 45 13.48 1.28 -3.07
N SER A 46 12.63 0.31 -2.75
CA SER A 46 11.47 0.52 -1.87
C SER A 46 11.89 0.88 -0.44
N LEU A 47 12.90 0.23 0.12
CA LEU A 47 13.44 0.57 1.44
C LEU A 47 13.91 2.02 1.49
N PHE A 48 14.71 2.45 0.51
CA PHE A 48 15.25 3.82 0.50
C PHE A 48 14.17 4.85 0.18
N LEU A 49 13.38 4.65 -0.87
CA LEU A 49 12.40 5.63 -1.35
C LEU A 49 11.12 5.67 -0.52
N PHE A 50 10.61 4.53 -0.06
CA PHE A 50 9.33 4.45 0.63
C PHE A 50 9.46 4.37 2.15
N ALA A 51 10.62 3.98 2.70
CA ALA A 51 10.82 3.95 4.16
C ALA A 51 11.82 5.00 4.67
N ILE A 52 13.08 4.91 4.25
CA ILE A 52 14.16 5.73 4.83
C ILE A 52 13.97 7.21 4.47
N PHE A 53 13.76 7.54 3.20
CA PHE A 53 13.66 8.92 2.76
C PHE A 53 12.46 9.67 3.38
N PRO A 54 11.24 9.10 3.42
CA PRO A 54 10.12 9.71 4.15
C PRO A 54 10.38 9.83 5.66
N ALA A 55 11.04 8.84 6.28
CA ALA A 55 11.40 8.91 7.70
C ALA A 55 12.38 10.04 7.99
N ILE A 56 13.38 10.26 7.12
CA ILE A 56 14.30 11.39 7.21
C ILE A 56 13.55 12.71 7.12
N ILE A 57 12.61 12.85 6.19
CA ILE A 57 11.79 14.06 6.06
C ILE A 57 11.00 14.31 7.35
N VAL A 58 10.35 13.28 7.90
CA VAL A 58 9.55 13.40 9.12
C VAL A 58 10.41 13.83 10.31
N VAL A 59 11.54 13.18 10.52
CA VAL A 59 12.39 13.41 11.71
C VAL A 59 13.17 14.71 11.60
N PHE A 60 13.80 14.99 10.46
CA PHE A 60 14.73 16.12 10.33
C PHE A 60 14.07 17.39 9.79
N LEU A 61 13.20 17.28 8.78
CA LEU A 61 12.59 18.46 8.15
C LEU A 61 11.29 18.87 8.84
N LEU A 62 10.41 17.92 9.15
CA LEU A 62 9.14 18.19 9.82
C LEU A 62 9.29 18.27 11.34
N LYS A 63 10.31 17.61 11.91
CA LYS A 63 10.56 17.51 13.35
C LYS A 63 9.35 16.97 14.13
N GLU A 64 8.64 16.00 13.53
CA GLU A 64 7.49 15.34 14.12
C GLU A 64 7.85 13.91 14.54
N PRO A 65 7.21 13.35 15.59
CA PRO A 65 7.40 11.95 15.93
C PRO A 65 6.80 11.04 14.86
N LEU A 66 7.52 9.95 14.53
CA LEU A 66 7.09 8.92 13.59
C LEU A 66 5.72 8.29 13.95
N LYS A 67 5.36 8.32 15.23
CA LYS A 67 4.04 7.92 15.75
C LYS A 67 2.89 8.67 15.07
N ASN A 68 3.08 9.93 14.68
CA ASN A 68 2.06 10.72 13.98
C ASN A 68 1.80 10.23 12.56
N PHE A 69 2.70 9.41 12.02
CA PHE A 69 2.64 8.80 10.69
C PHE A 69 2.36 7.29 10.80
N GLY A 70 1.71 6.86 11.87
CA GLY A 70 1.19 5.51 12.02
C GLY A 70 2.21 4.45 12.43
N LEU A 71 3.47 4.82 12.71
CA LEU A 71 4.45 3.95 13.38
C LEU A 71 4.16 3.84 14.88
N SER A 72 3.03 3.21 15.20
CA SER A 72 2.60 2.90 16.55
C SER A 72 1.61 1.74 16.55
N TRP A 73 1.29 1.19 17.71
CA TRP A 73 0.23 0.18 17.84
C TRP A 73 -1.20 0.76 17.71
N GLY A 74 -1.35 2.08 17.84
CA GLY A 74 -2.63 2.76 17.67
C GLY A 74 -3.77 2.15 18.51
N ASN A 75 -4.96 2.08 17.93
CA ASN A 75 -6.12 1.38 18.48
C ASN A 75 -6.20 -0.04 17.91
N THR A 76 -5.70 -1.01 18.66
CA THR A 76 -5.65 -2.42 18.26
C THR A 76 -7.02 -3.02 17.96
N ARG A 77 -8.03 -2.70 18.78
CA ARG A 77 -9.39 -3.21 18.57
C ARG A 77 -9.94 -2.76 17.22
N LYS A 78 -9.81 -1.48 16.89
CA LYS A 78 -10.22 -0.96 15.57
C LYS A 78 -9.36 -1.56 14.45
N GLY A 79 -8.04 -1.65 14.64
CA GLY A 79 -7.14 -2.29 13.69
C GLY A 79 -7.64 -3.67 13.27
N ILE A 80 -7.89 -4.54 14.25
CA ILE A 80 -8.35 -5.91 14.01
C ILE A 80 -9.76 -5.96 13.41
N ILE A 81 -10.72 -5.19 13.97
CA ILE A 81 -12.12 -5.19 13.51
C ILE A 81 -12.25 -4.78 12.05
N PHE A 82 -11.44 -3.82 11.59
CA PHE A 82 -11.44 -3.41 10.18
C PHE A 82 -10.60 -4.33 9.30
N SER A 83 -9.49 -4.88 9.81
CA SER A 83 -8.60 -5.76 9.04
C SER A 83 -9.25 -7.08 8.66
N ILE A 84 -9.89 -7.78 9.61
CA ILE A 84 -10.43 -9.14 9.38
C ILE A 84 -11.44 -9.17 8.22
N PRO A 85 -12.49 -8.33 8.18
CA PRO A 85 -13.45 -8.36 7.08
C PRO A 85 -12.81 -8.02 5.74
N ILE A 86 -11.87 -7.06 5.71
CA ILE A 86 -11.15 -6.68 4.49
C ILE A 86 -10.33 -7.85 3.97
N ILE A 87 -9.55 -8.51 4.83
CA ILE A 87 -8.78 -9.71 4.46
C ILE A 87 -9.69 -10.77 3.86
N ILE A 88 -10.81 -11.08 4.52
CA ILE A 88 -11.76 -12.10 4.06
C ILE A 88 -12.30 -11.73 2.67
N VAL A 89 -12.78 -10.49 2.48
CA VAL A 89 -13.33 -10.03 1.20
C VAL A 89 -12.29 -10.14 0.08
N PHE A 90 -11.05 -9.73 0.31
CA PHE A 90 -10.00 -9.82 -0.70
C PHE A 90 -9.55 -11.25 -0.99
N ILE A 91 -9.50 -12.13 0.01
CA ILE A 91 -9.24 -13.57 -0.21
C ILE A 91 -10.32 -14.18 -1.10
N PHE A 92 -11.60 -13.88 -0.84
CA PHE A 92 -12.69 -14.36 -1.69
C PHE A 92 -12.62 -13.78 -3.11
N ALA A 93 -12.30 -12.49 -3.24
CA ALA A 93 -12.10 -11.86 -4.55
C ALA A 93 -10.94 -12.52 -5.32
N ASN A 94 -9.81 -12.73 -4.67
CA ASN A 94 -8.64 -13.42 -5.24
C ASN A 94 -9.00 -14.83 -5.70
N TYR A 95 -9.73 -15.60 -4.89
CA TYR A 95 -10.19 -16.94 -5.25
C TYR A 95 -11.04 -16.94 -6.52
N TYR A 96 -11.99 -16.01 -6.62
CA TYR A 96 -12.85 -15.90 -7.79
C TYR A 96 -12.05 -15.49 -9.05
N ILE A 97 -11.14 -14.52 -8.91
CA ILE A 97 -10.30 -14.05 -10.03
C ILE A 97 -9.38 -15.18 -10.52
N VAL A 98 -8.71 -15.89 -9.61
CA VAL A 98 -7.74 -16.93 -9.99
C VAL A 98 -8.42 -18.15 -10.62
N PHE A 99 -9.49 -18.67 -10.01
CA PHE A 99 -10.05 -19.97 -10.44
C PHE A 99 -11.27 -19.88 -11.35
N HIS A 100 -11.98 -18.75 -11.41
CA HIS A 100 -13.25 -18.64 -12.12
C HIS A 100 -13.25 -17.58 -13.22
N SER A 101 -12.13 -16.87 -13.42
CA SER A 101 -12.01 -15.85 -14.45
C SER A 101 -10.90 -16.19 -15.44
N THR A 102 -11.03 -15.69 -16.66
CA THR A 102 -9.96 -15.76 -17.68
C THR A 102 -8.73 -14.90 -17.30
N TYR A 103 -8.79 -14.16 -16.18
CA TYR A 103 -7.74 -13.25 -15.72
C TYR A 103 -6.70 -13.92 -14.82
N GLY A 104 -6.88 -15.18 -14.39
CA GLY A 104 -5.93 -15.87 -13.52
C GLY A 104 -4.50 -15.90 -14.08
N GLY A 105 -4.36 -16.06 -15.41
CA GLY A 105 -3.06 -16.04 -16.10
C GLY A 105 -2.46 -14.65 -16.34
N GLN A 106 -3.14 -13.56 -15.96
CA GLN A 106 -2.66 -12.18 -16.11
C GLN A 106 -2.04 -11.62 -14.83
N LEU A 107 -2.05 -12.40 -13.74
CA LEU A 107 -1.51 -12.01 -12.45
C LEU A 107 -0.04 -12.41 -12.37
N PRO A 108 0.86 -11.48 -11.99
CA PRO A 108 2.28 -11.76 -11.89
C PRO A 108 2.57 -12.65 -10.68
N VAL A 109 3.43 -13.66 -10.85
CA VAL A 109 4.01 -14.46 -9.76
C VAL A 109 5.49 -14.63 -10.01
N ALA A 110 6.28 -14.55 -8.95
CA ALA A 110 7.72 -14.77 -9.00
C ALA A 110 8.02 -16.22 -9.42
N PRO A 111 8.79 -16.48 -10.50
CA PRO A 111 9.13 -17.84 -10.90
C PRO A 111 9.91 -18.61 -9.82
N GLU A 112 10.67 -17.90 -8.99
CA GLU A 112 11.58 -18.47 -7.99
C GLU A 112 10.86 -19.19 -6.83
N ILE A 113 9.57 -18.91 -6.64
CA ILE A 113 8.72 -19.55 -5.62
C ILE A 113 7.96 -20.78 -6.16
N LEU A 114 8.05 -21.06 -7.45
CA LEU A 114 7.43 -22.24 -8.07
C LEU A 114 8.32 -23.48 -7.83
N GLY A 115 7.97 -24.27 -6.79
CA GLY A 115 8.51 -25.62 -6.61
C GLY A 115 9.17 -25.93 -5.26
N ASN A 116 9.30 -24.96 -4.36
CA ASN A 116 9.81 -25.20 -3.01
C ASN A 116 9.07 -24.36 -1.96
N PHE A 117 8.27 -25.04 -1.13
CA PHE A 117 7.46 -24.39 -0.09
C PHE A 117 8.30 -23.67 0.98
N THR A 118 9.47 -24.19 1.31
CA THR A 118 10.38 -23.54 2.28
C THR A 118 10.95 -22.25 1.71
N LEU A 119 11.37 -22.25 0.44
CA LEU A 119 11.85 -21.03 -0.23
C LEU A 119 10.72 -20.00 -0.35
N PHE A 120 9.50 -20.43 -0.68
CA PHE A 120 8.30 -19.58 -0.66
C PHE A 120 8.11 -18.89 0.70
N LEU A 121 8.09 -19.64 1.80
CA LEU A 121 7.93 -19.05 3.14
C LEU A 121 9.05 -18.06 3.50
N ILE A 122 10.29 -18.38 3.16
CA ILE A 122 11.43 -17.49 3.40
C ILE A 122 11.27 -16.19 2.61
N PHE A 123 10.88 -16.29 1.34
CA PHE A 123 10.72 -15.13 0.46
C PHE A 123 9.56 -14.23 0.92
N GLU A 124 8.42 -14.82 1.27
CA GLU A 124 7.25 -14.08 1.77
C GLU A 124 7.54 -13.30 3.04
N ILE A 125 8.28 -13.90 3.98
CA ILE A 125 8.55 -13.30 5.29
C ILE A 125 9.71 -12.30 5.22
N LEU A 126 10.80 -12.62 4.50
CA LEU A 126 12.00 -11.79 4.51
C LEU A 126 12.00 -10.68 3.46
N ILE A 127 11.27 -10.87 2.35
CA ILE A 127 11.25 -9.92 1.24
C ILE A 127 9.90 -9.22 1.16
N PHE A 128 8.80 -9.97 1.00
CA PHE A 128 7.49 -9.37 0.76
C PHE A 128 6.90 -8.67 2.00
N LEU A 129 7.04 -9.22 3.20
CA LEU A 129 6.52 -8.58 4.41
C LEU A 129 7.16 -7.18 4.65
N PRO A 130 8.49 -7.01 4.59
CA PRO A 130 9.10 -5.67 4.66
C PRO A 130 8.70 -4.76 3.50
N LEU A 131 8.61 -5.29 2.27
CA LEU A 131 8.15 -4.52 1.11
C LEU A 131 6.76 -3.91 1.34
N HIS A 132 5.80 -4.73 1.81
CA HIS A 132 4.46 -4.26 2.18
C HIS A 132 4.53 -3.19 3.27
N PHE A 133 5.39 -3.37 4.27
CA PHE A 133 5.59 -2.38 5.32
C PHE A 133 6.14 -1.05 4.78
N PHE A 134 7.14 -1.05 3.90
CA PHE A 134 7.70 0.17 3.29
C PHE A 134 6.64 0.90 2.47
N TRP A 135 5.89 0.15 1.66
CA TRP A 135 4.77 0.66 0.88
C TRP A 135 3.69 1.30 1.76
N GLU A 136 3.26 0.63 2.83
CA GLU A 136 2.28 1.19 3.76
C GLU A 136 2.81 2.41 4.50
N TYR A 137 4.08 2.39 4.92
CA TYR A 137 4.67 3.53 5.59
C TYR A 137 4.68 4.76 4.69
N PHE A 138 4.99 4.63 3.39
CA PHE A 138 4.92 5.75 2.46
C PHE A 138 3.48 6.23 2.21
N PHE A 139 2.60 5.35 1.72
CA PHE A 139 1.27 5.77 1.27
C PHE A 139 0.33 6.10 2.44
N ARG A 140 0.31 5.29 3.50
CA ARG A 140 -0.65 5.46 4.61
C ARG A 140 -0.04 6.28 5.72
N GLY A 141 1.22 6.04 6.04
CA GLY A 141 1.95 6.80 7.04
C GLY A 141 2.26 8.21 6.55
N PHE A 142 3.28 8.34 5.72
CA PHE A 142 3.83 9.62 5.26
C PHE A 142 2.82 10.48 4.51
N LEU A 143 2.11 9.90 3.52
CA LEU A 143 1.22 10.65 2.65
C LEU A 143 -0.19 10.83 3.24
N GLN A 144 -0.91 9.74 3.53
CA GLN A 144 -2.29 9.84 4.02
C GLN A 144 -2.36 10.50 5.40
N LEU A 145 -1.80 9.89 6.46
CA LEU A 145 -1.83 10.46 7.81
C LEU A 145 -1.10 11.82 7.87
N GLY A 146 -0.03 11.97 7.08
CA GLY A 146 0.69 13.23 6.96
C GLY A 146 -0.18 14.38 6.44
N LEU A 147 -0.99 14.16 5.41
CA LEU A 147 -1.88 15.17 4.84
C LEU A 147 -3.27 15.21 5.50
N GLU A 148 -3.64 14.21 6.28
CA GLU A 148 -4.95 14.13 6.96
C GLU A 148 -5.23 15.36 7.83
N LYS A 149 -4.20 15.97 8.44
CA LYS A 149 -4.37 17.20 9.23
C LYS A 149 -5.04 18.35 8.46
N LYS A 150 -4.87 18.40 7.13
CA LYS A 150 -5.45 19.44 6.26
C LYS A 150 -6.55 18.92 5.34
N LEU A 151 -6.36 17.73 4.77
CA LEU A 151 -7.30 17.14 3.83
C LEU A 151 -8.40 16.33 4.53
N GLY A 152 -8.26 16.03 5.82
CA GLY A 152 -9.16 15.15 6.54
C GLY A 152 -9.30 13.82 5.80
N PHE A 153 -10.54 13.37 5.64
CA PHE A 153 -10.87 12.12 4.95
C PHE A 153 -10.43 12.09 3.48
N TYR A 154 -10.28 13.25 2.81
CA TYR A 154 -9.83 13.30 1.40
C TYR A 154 -8.38 12.86 1.20
N SER A 155 -7.57 12.78 2.27
CA SER A 155 -6.23 12.20 2.21
C SER A 155 -6.23 10.72 1.81
N LEU A 156 -7.30 9.99 2.13
CA LEU A 156 -7.47 8.57 1.83
C LEU A 156 -7.59 8.29 0.32
N PRO A 157 -8.57 8.86 -0.42
CA PRO A 157 -8.65 8.64 -1.86
C PRO A 157 -7.45 9.25 -2.61
N LEU A 158 -6.84 10.32 -2.10
CA LEU A 158 -5.61 10.87 -2.67
C LEU A 158 -4.47 9.85 -2.64
N ALA A 159 -4.21 9.24 -1.48
CA ALA A 159 -3.18 8.22 -1.34
C ALA A 159 -3.48 7.00 -2.22
N ALA A 160 -4.76 6.59 -2.32
CA ALA A 160 -5.16 5.49 -3.19
C ALA A 160 -4.91 5.78 -4.66
N VAL A 161 -5.30 6.95 -5.16
CA VAL A 161 -5.04 7.34 -6.56
C VAL A 161 -3.54 7.38 -6.86
N LEU A 162 -2.74 7.96 -5.96
CA LEU A 162 -1.29 8.04 -6.15
C LEU A 162 -0.62 6.66 -6.12
N GLN A 163 -1.10 5.74 -5.28
CA GLN A 163 -0.62 4.37 -5.26
C GLN A 163 -0.99 3.63 -6.54
N THR A 164 -2.25 3.73 -6.98
CA THR A 164 -2.74 3.09 -8.20
C THR A 164 -2.02 3.62 -9.44
N ALA A 165 -1.60 4.88 -9.45
CA ALA A 165 -0.83 5.46 -10.55
C ALA A 165 0.48 4.69 -10.81
N LEU A 166 1.10 4.07 -9.80
CA LEU A 166 2.30 3.24 -9.99
C LEU A 166 2.02 1.97 -10.81
N PHE A 167 0.76 1.53 -10.89
CA PHE A 167 0.33 0.33 -11.61
C PHE A 167 -0.35 0.63 -12.94
N PHE A 168 -0.20 1.84 -13.49
CA PHE A 168 -0.92 2.26 -14.71
C PHE A 168 -0.62 1.39 -15.95
N ARG A 169 0.52 0.69 -15.98
CA ARG A 169 0.91 -0.24 -17.06
C ARG A 169 0.35 -1.65 -16.87
N GLY A 170 -0.28 -1.93 -15.72
CA GLY A 170 -0.87 -3.23 -15.41
C GLY A 170 -2.21 -3.46 -16.11
N SER A 171 -2.72 -4.68 -15.99
CA SER A 171 -4.07 -5.01 -16.45
C SER A 171 -5.14 -4.23 -15.67
N TRP A 172 -6.30 -4.00 -16.28
CA TRP A 172 -7.41 -3.30 -15.62
C TRP A 172 -7.82 -3.96 -14.29
N ILE A 173 -7.72 -5.29 -14.20
CA ILE A 173 -8.01 -6.02 -12.97
C ILE A 173 -6.97 -5.71 -11.88
N ALA A 174 -5.68 -5.66 -12.23
CA ALA A 174 -4.62 -5.30 -11.29
C ALA A 174 -4.77 -3.87 -10.79
N ILE A 175 -5.04 -2.92 -11.70
CA ILE A 175 -5.30 -1.51 -11.36
C ILE A 175 -6.48 -1.41 -10.38
N SER A 176 -7.58 -2.12 -10.66
CA SER A 176 -8.77 -2.15 -9.82
C SER A 176 -8.47 -2.73 -8.44
N LEU A 177 -7.80 -3.88 -8.37
CA LEU A 177 -7.41 -4.51 -7.11
C LEU A 177 -6.53 -3.60 -6.26
N VAL A 178 -5.53 -2.95 -6.87
CA VAL A 178 -4.66 -2.00 -6.17
C VAL A 178 -5.45 -0.80 -5.65
N PHE A 179 -6.36 -0.24 -6.46
CA PHE A 179 -7.18 0.89 -6.04
C PHE A 179 -8.07 0.55 -4.85
N PHE A 180 -8.85 -0.54 -4.94
CA PHE A 180 -9.77 -0.92 -3.86
C PHE A 180 -9.02 -1.39 -2.61
N SER A 181 -7.96 -2.18 -2.76
CA SER A 181 -7.12 -2.58 -1.61
C SER A 181 -6.49 -1.35 -0.97
N SER A 182 -6.16 -0.33 -1.78
CA SER A 182 -5.58 0.88 -1.27
C SER A 182 -6.54 1.72 -0.42
N LEU A 183 -7.77 1.90 -0.91
CA LEU A 183 -8.85 2.53 -0.14
C LEU A 183 -9.10 1.79 1.19
N CYS A 184 -9.21 0.45 1.14
CA CYS A 184 -9.46 -0.39 2.31
C CYS A 184 -8.33 -0.28 3.35
N ALA A 185 -7.07 -0.37 2.92
CA ALA A 185 -5.92 -0.14 3.79
C ALA A 185 -5.95 1.27 4.40
N GLY A 186 -6.33 2.28 3.62
CA GLY A 186 -6.52 3.64 4.11
C GLY A 186 -7.59 3.76 5.19
N ILE A 187 -8.70 3.01 5.09
CA ILE A 187 -9.73 2.93 6.14
C ILE A 187 -9.16 2.30 7.42
N ILE A 188 -8.42 1.19 7.29
CA ILE A 188 -7.77 0.52 8.44
C ILE A 188 -6.88 1.51 9.18
N VAL A 189 -6.02 2.24 8.47
CA VAL A 189 -5.09 3.21 9.09
C VAL A 189 -5.82 4.40 9.68
N HIS A 190 -6.86 4.93 9.00
CA HIS A 190 -7.65 6.05 9.52
C HIS A 190 -8.30 5.70 10.86
N GLN A 191 -8.82 4.48 11.00
CA GLN A 191 -9.50 4.03 12.22
C GLN A 191 -8.54 3.60 13.33
N SER A 192 -7.45 2.90 12.96
CA SER A 192 -6.50 2.35 13.92
C SER A 192 -5.39 3.32 14.31
N ARG A 193 -5.07 4.32 13.48
CA ARG A 193 -3.87 5.17 13.62
C ARG A 193 -2.56 4.38 13.60
N SER A 194 -2.55 3.23 12.91
CA SER A 194 -1.39 2.35 12.79
C SER A 194 -1.31 1.74 11.41
N ILE A 195 -0.13 1.82 10.79
CA ILE A 195 0.14 1.16 9.50
C ILE A 195 0.39 -0.34 9.65
N LEU A 196 0.64 -0.84 10.87
CA LEU A 196 0.97 -2.25 11.08
C LEU A 196 -0.19 -3.15 10.69
N TYR A 197 -1.41 -2.77 11.03
CA TYR A 197 -2.60 -3.56 10.69
C TYR A 197 -2.88 -3.56 9.19
N SER A 198 -2.68 -2.43 8.50
CA SER A 198 -2.86 -2.40 7.05
C SER A 198 -1.75 -3.17 6.32
N ALA A 199 -0.49 -3.06 6.77
CA ALA A 199 0.64 -3.79 6.20
C ALA A 199 0.47 -5.30 6.33
N LEU A 200 0.12 -5.77 7.53
CA LEU A 200 -0.16 -7.18 7.76
C LEU A 200 -1.38 -7.66 6.96
N SER A 201 -2.43 -6.84 6.85
CA SER A 201 -3.62 -7.20 6.06
C SER A 201 -3.27 -7.39 4.59
N LEU A 202 -2.56 -6.44 3.99
CA LEU A 202 -2.17 -6.53 2.59
C LEU A 202 -1.17 -7.64 2.35
N TRP A 203 -0.22 -7.87 3.26
CA TRP A 203 0.70 -9.00 3.15
C TRP A 203 -0.05 -10.34 3.19
N ILE A 204 -1.01 -10.54 4.11
CA ILE A 204 -1.85 -11.76 4.15
C ILE A 204 -2.65 -11.91 2.85
N ILE A 205 -3.20 -10.82 2.33
CA ILE A 205 -3.91 -10.82 1.05
C ILE A 205 -2.98 -11.23 -0.10
N SER A 206 -1.74 -10.71 -0.14
CA SER A 206 -0.73 -11.07 -1.14
C SER A 206 -0.37 -12.55 -1.05
N VAL A 207 0.03 -13.02 0.14
CA VAL A 207 0.38 -14.44 0.38
C VAL A 207 -0.76 -15.37 -0.04
N SER A 208 -2.02 -15.00 0.23
CA SER A 208 -3.17 -15.79 -0.19
C SER A 208 -3.30 -15.88 -1.70
N LEU A 209 -2.99 -14.79 -2.42
CA LEU A 209 -3.03 -14.72 -3.87
C LEU A 209 -1.93 -15.61 -4.45
N ASP A 210 -0.71 -15.50 -3.93
CA ASP A 210 0.44 -16.29 -4.38
C ASP A 210 0.18 -17.79 -4.21
N ILE A 211 -0.36 -18.22 -3.07
CA ILE A 211 -0.77 -19.62 -2.83
C ILE A 211 -1.81 -20.09 -3.86
N MET A 212 -2.81 -19.25 -4.16
CA MET A 212 -3.87 -19.60 -5.12
C MET A 212 -3.32 -19.76 -6.53
N ILE A 213 -2.43 -18.86 -6.96
CA ILE A 213 -1.84 -18.92 -8.30
C ILE A 213 -0.89 -20.12 -8.42
N ILE A 214 -0.04 -20.39 -7.41
CA ILE A 214 0.81 -21.58 -7.40
C ILE A 214 -0.04 -22.85 -7.56
N ARG A 215 -1.15 -22.94 -6.83
CA ARG A 215 -2.08 -24.08 -6.94
C ARG A 215 -2.73 -24.20 -8.31
N MET A 216 -3.14 -23.08 -8.92
CA MET A 216 -3.69 -23.06 -10.27
C MET A 216 -2.68 -23.57 -11.30
N ILE A 217 -1.42 -23.11 -11.21
CA ILE A 217 -0.33 -23.56 -12.10
C ILE A 217 -0.09 -25.06 -11.97
N GLN A 218 -0.04 -25.58 -10.75
CA GLN A 218 0.14 -27.02 -10.50
C GLN A 218 -1.02 -27.87 -11.04
N GLN A 219 -2.26 -27.38 -10.96
CA GLN A 219 -3.42 -28.07 -11.55
C GLN A 219 -3.40 -28.09 -13.07
N ALA A 220 -2.88 -27.04 -13.71
CA ALA A 220 -2.77 -26.98 -15.17
C ALA A 220 -1.63 -27.87 -15.72
N ALA A 221 -0.67 -28.27 -14.88
CA ALA A 221 0.46 -29.12 -15.25
C ALA A 221 0.22 -30.63 -15.02
N ALA A 222 -0.90 -31.00 -14.37
CA ALA A 222 -1.31 -32.38 -14.08
C ALA A 222 -2.32 -32.89 -15.10
#